data_AF-L9WNG4-F1
#
_entry.id   AF-L9WNG4-F1
#
_cell.length_a   1.000
_cell.length_b   1.000
_cell.length_c   1.000
_cell.angle_alpha   90.00
_cell.angle_beta   90.00
_cell.angle_gamma   90.00
#
_symmetry.space_group_name_H-M   'P 1'
#
loop_
_entity.id
_entity.type
_entity.pdbx_description
1 polymer ?
#
loop_
_entity_poly.entity_id
_entity_poly.type
_entity_poly.pdbx_seq_one_letter_code
_entity_poly.pdbx_strand_id
1 'polypeptide(L)'
;MVETEWPELEGTELEYSGQSWECTGTVEVGTTGNQLSVEAREGNDVRGRTAMLQFTLGDGSPSLNPGNLGSHHAGLEPAGETYRLRVADDPRTYRYELQGITYE
;
A
#
# COMPACT_ATOMS: atom_id res chain seq x y z
N MET A 1 -9.69 0.87 -11.50
CA MET A 1 -8.39 1.00 -10.81
C MET A 1 -7.55 2.01 -11.54
N VAL A 2 -6.77 2.79 -10.81
CA VAL A 2 -5.82 3.77 -11.34
C VAL A 2 -4.45 3.38 -10.81
N GLU A 3 -3.52 3.06 -11.71
CA GLU A 3 -2.12 2.83 -11.37
C GLU A 3 -1.40 4.18 -11.20
N THR A 4 -0.51 4.24 -10.22
CA THR A 4 0.26 5.43 -9.89
C THR A 4 1.58 5.04 -9.21
N GLU A 5 2.57 5.93 -9.25
CA GLU A 5 3.90 5.71 -8.68
C GLU A 5 4.09 6.55 -7.43
N TRP A 6 4.34 5.89 -6.29
CA TRP A 6 4.59 6.50 -4.99
C TRP A 6 6.04 6.20 -4.58
N PRO A 7 7.03 6.97 -5.08
CA PRO A 7 8.46 6.68 -4.92
C PRO A 7 8.92 6.68 -3.45
N GLU A 8 8.16 7.31 -2.56
CA GLU A 8 8.41 7.28 -1.12
C GLU A 8 8.16 5.92 -0.45
N LEU A 9 7.45 5.01 -1.14
CA LEU A 9 7.30 3.63 -0.69
C LEU A 9 8.41 2.71 -1.22
N GLU A 10 9.11 3.11 -2.28
CA GLU A 10 10.16 2.30 -2.89
C GLU A 10 11.25 1.94 -1.87
N GLY A 11 11.63 0.66 -1.82
CA GLY A 11 12.63 0.14 -0.89
C GLY A 11 12.15 0.03 0.55
N THR A 12 10.87 0.31 0.84
CA THR A 12 10.31 0.09 2.18
C THR A 12 10.06 -1.40 2.39
N GLU A 13 10.72 -1.97 3.40
CA GLU A 13 10.59 -3.38 3.76
C GLU A 13 9.49 -3.60 4.81
N LEU A 14 8.75 -4.70 4.68
CA LEU A 14 7.76 -5.15 5.66
C LEU A 14 7.70 -6.68 5.72
N GLU A 15 7.23 -7.21 6.85
CA GLU A 15 7.00 -8.65 7.03
C GLU A 15 5.50 -8.97 6.98
N TYR A 16 5.10 -9.91 6.14
CA TYR A 16 3.71 -10.36 6.08
C TYR A 16 3.64 -11.83 5.70
N SER A 17 2.77 -12.58 6.41
CA SER A 17 2.61 -14.03 6.23
C SER A 17 3.92 -14.84 6.40
N GLY A 18 4.86 -14.34 7.21
CA GLY A 18 6.16 -14.97 7.44
C GLY A 18 7.18 -14.79 6.31
N GLN A 19 6.91 -13.87 5.37
CA GLN A 19 7.82 -13.48 4.29
C GLN A 19 8.14 -12.00 4.37
N SER A 20 9.35 -11.63 3.92
CA SER A 20 9.79 -10.24 3.83
C SER A 20 9.52 -9.70 2.43
N TRP A 21 8.90 -8.53 2.35
CA TRP A 21 8.48 -7.87 1.13
C TRP A 21 9.09 -6.47 1.07
N GLU A 22 9.65 -6.12 -0.08
CA GLU A 22 10.16 -4.78 -0.39
C GLU A 22 9.20 -4.10 -1.37
N CYS A 23 8.61 -2.98 -0.99
CA CYS A 23 7.72 -2.22 -1.86
C CYS A 23 8.48 -1.62 -3.05
N THR A 24 7.89 -1.70 -4.25
CA THR A 24 8.50 -1.17 -5.48
C THR A 24 8.12 0.27 -5.77
N GLY A 25 7.14 0.82 -5.05
CA GLY A 25 6.57 2.15 -5.28
C GLY A 25 5.37 2.15 -6.23
N THR A 26 5.09 1.05 -6.95
CA THR A 26 3.88 0.94 -7.78
C THR A 26 2.65 0.73 -6.89
N VAL A 27 1.62 1.57 -7.07
CA VAL A 27 0.38 1.49 -6.30
C VAL A 27 -0.83 1.54 -7.22
N GLU A 28 -1.76 0.61 -7.02
CA GLU A 28 -3.06 0.60 -7.68
C GLU A 28 -4.14 1.09 -6.72
N VAL A 29 -4.80 2.19 -7.08
CA VAL A 29 -5.92 2.74 -6.34
C VAL A 29 -7.23 2.16 -6.88
N GLY A 30 -7.98 1.48 -6.01
CA GLY A 30 -9.30 0.96 -6.34
C GLY A 30 -10.27 2.07 -6.77
N THR A 31 -11.26 1.73 -7.60
CA THR A 31 -12.20 2.71 -8.19
C THR A 31 -12.99 3.54 -7.17
N THR A 32 -13.20 3.00 -5.96
CA THR A 32 -13.85 3.70 -4.84
C THR A 32 -12.86 4.39 -3.89
N GLY A 33 -11.56 4.14 -4.07
CA GLY A 33 -10.53 4.56 -3.13
C GLY A 33 -10.50 3.78 -1.82
N ASN A 34 -11.30 2.72 -1.67
CA ASN A 34 -11.36 1.96 -0.41
C ASN A 34 -10.25 0.92 -0.26
N GLN A 35 -9.63 0.56 -1.38
CA GLN A 35 -8.54 -0.41 -1.45
C GLN A 35 -7.39 0.19 -2.23
N LEU A 36 -6.19 -0.03 -1.71
CA LEU A 36 -4.91 0.26 -2.35
C LEU A 36 -4.17 -1.07 -2.47
N SER A 37 -3.63 -1.36 -3.64
CA SER A 37 -2.73 -2.49 -3.84
C SER A 37 -1.34 -1.94 -4.04
N VAL A 38 -0.38 -2.30 -3.18
CA VAL A 38 1.02 -1.89 -3.32
C VAL A 38 1.79 -3.08 -3.87
N GLU A 39 2.48 -2.89 -4.98
CA GLU A 39 3.38 -3.89 -5.51
C GLU A 39 4.61 -4.03 -4.60
N ALA A 40 4.98 -5.26 -4.32
CA ALA A 40 6.15 -5.59 -3.54
C ALA A 40 6.86 -6.82 -4.10
N ARG A 41 8.17 -6.87 -3.90
CA ARG A 41 9.04 -7.97 -4.27
C ARG A 41 9.44 -8.74 -3.01
N GLU A 42 9.45 -10.07 -3.10
CA GLU A 42 9.99 -10.89 -2.02
C GLU A 42 11.50 -10.66 -1.85
N GLY A 43 11.92 -10.16 -0.69
CA GLY A 43 13.31 -9.76 -0.44
C GLY A 43 14.27 -10.94 -0.26
N ASN A 44 13.77 -12.09 0.20
CA ASN A 44 14.59 -13.27 0.48
C ASN A 44 14.76 -14.23 -0.71
N ASP A 45 14.08 -13.98 -1.84
CA ASP A 45 14.07 -14.92 -2.96
C ASP A 45 14.88 -14.39 -4.17
N VAL A 46 15.87 -15.20 -4.60
CA VAL A 46 16.74 -14.90 -5.74
C VAL A 46 15.98 -14.85 -7.07
N ARG A 47 14.79 -15.46 -7.16
CA ARG A 47 13.92 -15.38 -8.35
C ARG A 47 13.01 -14.15 -8.30
N GLY A 48 12.84 -13.53 -7.12
CA GLY A 48 12.18 -12.23 -6.96
C GLY A 48 10.71 -12.25 -7.34
N ARG A 49 9.91 -13.04 -6.62
CA ARG A 49 8.46 -13.04 -6.83
C ARG A 49 7.88 -11.65 -6.54
N THR A 50 7.02 -11.17 -7.43
CA THR A 50 6.21 -9.98 -7.21
C THR A 50 4.86 -10.39 -6.64
N ALA A 51 4.30 -9.51 -5.82
CA ALA A 51 2.98 -9.67 -5.24
C ALA A 51 2.36 -8.29 -4.98
N MET A 52 1.03 -8.28 -4.92
CA MET A 52 0.22 -7.12 -4.59
C MET A 52 -0.25 -7.22 -3.14
N LEU A 53 0.29 -6.37 -2.28
CA LEU A 53 -0.13 -6.19 -0.90
C LEU A 53 -1.41 -5.36 -0.85
N GLN A 54 -2.48 -5.92 -0.27
CA GLN A 54 -3.80 -5.32 -0.29
C GLN A 54 -4.07 -4.56 1.02
N PHE A 55 -4.17 -3.25 0.91
CA PHE A 55 -4.51 -2.36 2.00
C PHE A 55 -5.94 -1.85 1.87
N THR A 56 -6.76 -1.99 2.90
CA THR A 56 -8.16 -1.56 2.86
C THR A 56 -8.47 -0.56 3.97
N LEU A 57 -9.40 0.36 3.71
CA LEU A 57 -9.92 1.24 4.76
C LEU A 57 -10.68 0.44 5.81
N GLY A 58 -10.48 0.81 7.08
CA GLY A 58 -11.39 0.42 8.15
C GLY A 58 -12.74 1.16 8.02
N ASP A 59 -13.80 0.53 8.52
CA ASP A 59 -15.17 1.05 8.51
C ASP A 59 -15.26 2.51 9.00
N GLY A 60 -16.00 3.33 8.24
CA GLY A 60 -16.28 4.73 8.58
C GLY A 60 -15.14 5.72 8.30
N SER A 61 -13.99 5.26 7.80
CA SER A 61 -12.88 6.15 7.41
C SER A 61 -13.12 6.82 6.05
N PRO A 62 -12.68 8.07 5.85
CA PRO A 62 -12.75 8.70 4.53
C PRO A 62 -11.83 7.96 3.56
N SER A 63 -12.22 7.89 2.28
CA SER A 63 -11.42 7.27 1.23
C SER A 63 -10.64 8.28 0.41
N LEU A 64 -9.51 7.83 -0.16
CA LEU A 64 -8.74 8.61 -1.12
C LEU A 64 -9.55 8.74 -2.41
N ASN A 65 -9.59 9.92 -3.02
CA ASN A 65 -10.29 10.09 -4.29
C ASN A 65 -9.38 9.65 -5.45
N PRO A 66 -9.65 8.53 -6.16
CA PRO A 66 -8.81 8.09 -7.26
C PRO A 66 -8.80 9.05 -8.46
N GLY A 67 -9.81 9.91 -8.60
CA GLY A 67 -9.85 10.94 -9.63
C GLY A 67 -9.01 12.19 -9.32
N ASN A 68 -8.47 12.28 -8.11
CA ASN A 68 -7.62 13.39 -7.69
C ASN A 68 -6.57 12.89 -6.69
N LEU A 69 -5.53 12.25 -7.21
CA LEU A 69 -4.42 11.75 -6.41
C LEU A 69 -3.43 12.85 -5.99
N GLY A 70 -3.50 14.04 -6.61
CA GLY A 70 -2.86 15.26 -6.14
C GLY A 70 -1.38 15.14 -5.76
N SER A 71 -0.91 16.08 -4.93
CA SER A 71 0.34 15.93 -4.18
C SER A 71 0.01 15.29 -2.84
N HIS A 72 0.51 14.10 -2.61
CA HIS A 72 0.34 13.37 -1.35
C HIS A 72 1.69 12.94 -0.79
N HIS A 73 1.67 12.46 0.45
CA HIS A 73 2.78 11.76 1.09
C HIS A 73 2.25 10.44 1.67
N ALA A 74 2.69 9.34 1.08
CA ALA A 74 2.47 7.98 1.52
C ALA A 74 3.55 7.48 2.52
N GLY A 75 3.24 6.43 3.26
CA GLY A 75 4.22 5.79 4.14
C GLY A 75 3.62 4.58 4.84
N LEU A 76 4.47 3.60 5.14
CA LEU A 76 4.07 2.43 5.90
C LEU A 76 4.38 2.63 7.38
N GLU A 77 3.40 2.32 8.22
CA GLU A 77 3.48 2.39 9.67
C GLU A 77 3.17 1.02 10.27
N PRO A 78 3.92 0.53 11.26
CA PRO A 78 3.55 -0.68 11.99
C PRO A 78 2.24 -0.45 12.77
N ALA A 79 1.33 -1.42 12.72
CA ALA A 79 0.01 -1.37 13.35
C ALA A 79 -0.27 -2.69 14.08
N GLY A 80 0.27 -2.83 15.29
CA GLY A 80 0.17 -4.08 16.06
C GLY A 80 0.97 -5.20 15.41
N GLU A 81 0.29 -6.25 14.98
CA GLU A 81 0.88 -7.42 14.30
C GLU A 81 0.89 -7.29 12.76
N THR A 82 0.42 -6.17 12.22
CA THR A 82 0.36 -5.90 10.77
C THR A 82 0.93 -4.52 10.44
N TYR A 83 0.78 -4.10 9.19
CA TYR A 83 1.17 -2.80 8.68
C TYR A 83 -0.04 -1.98 8.25
N ARG A 84 0.15 -0.66 8.23
CA ARG A 84 -0.83 0.31 7.77
C ARG A 84 -0.18 1.26 6.79
N LEU A 85 -0.84 1.48 5.66
CA LEU A 85 -0.47 2.49 4.68
C LEU A 85 -1.17 3.80 5.04
N ARG A 86 -0.36 4.81 5.38
CA ARG A 86 -0.79 6.18 5.63
C ARG A 86 -0.63 6.99 4.34
N VAL A 87 -1.67 7.72 3.96
CA VAL A 87 -1.62 8.65 2.82
C VAL A 87 -2.08 10.02 3.30
N ALA A 88 -1.20 11.02 3.27
CA ALA A 88 -1.50 12.39 3.66
C ALA A 88 -1.72 13.27 2.42
N ASP A 89 -2.85 13.97 2.39
CA ASP A 89 -3.30 14.88 1.32
C ASP A 89 -3.92 16.09 2.04
N ASP A 90 -3.13 17.12 2.34
CA ASP A 90 -3.48 18.17 3.31
C ASP A 90 -4.85 18.81 3.01
N PRO A 91 -5.77 18.90 4.00
CA PRO A 91 -5.60 18.64 5.44
C PRO A 91 -5.98 17.20 5.88
N ARG A 92 -6.16 16.27 4.94
CA ARG A 92 -6.66 14.92 5.18
C ARG A 92 -5.52 13.91 5.34
N THR A 93 -5.80 12.87 6.13
CA THR A 93 -4.90 11.71 6.23
C THR A 93 -5.78 10.46 6.22
N TYR A 94 -5.47 9.58 5.27
CA TYR A 94 -6.11 8.30 5.06
C TYR A 94 -5.22 7.18 5.63
N ARG A 95 -5.85 6.12 6.12
CA ARG A 95 -5.17 5.01 6.81
C ARG A 95 -5.79 3.70 6.35
N TYR A 96 -4.98 2.87 5.70
CA TYR A 96 -5.41 1.60 5.14
C TYR A 96 -4.65 0.47 5.82
N GLU A 97 -5.34 -0.55 6.27
CA GLU A 97 -4.74 -1.67 6.99
C GLU A 97 -4.43 -2.79 6.02
N LEU A 98 -3.26 -3.41 6.17
CA LEU A 98 -2.87 -4.57 5.36
C LEU A 98 -3.75 -5.77 5.73
N GLN A 99 -4.56 -6.22 4.77
CA GLN A 99 -5.52 -7.31 4.93
C GLN A 99 -5.14 -8.58 4.17
N GLY A 100 -4.29 -8.47 3.15
CA GLY A 100 -3.99 -9.61 2.31
C GLY A 100 -2.85 -9.38 1.34
N ILE A 101 -2.53 -10.44 0.62
CA ILE A 101 -1.54 -10.45 -0.44
C ILE A 101 -2.07 -11.30 -1.60
N THR A 102 -1.78 -10.84 -2.81
CA THR A 102 -2.15 -11.53 -4.06
C THR A 102 -0.89 -11.73 -4.88
N TYR A 103 -0.68 -12.93 -5.39
CA TYR A 103 0.44 -13.20 -6.30
C TYR A 103 -0.02 -12.94 -7.74
N GLU A 104 0.88 -12.36 -8.54
CA GLU A 104 0.70 -12.27 -9.99
C GLU A 104 0.92 -13.62 -10.70
#